data_AF-A0A381YNU4-F1
#
_entry.id   AF-A0A381YNU4-F1
#
_cell.length_a   1.000
_cell.length_b   1.000
_cell.length_c   1.000
_cell.angle_alpha   90.00
_cell.angle_beta   90.00
_cell.angle_gamma   90.00
#
_symmetry.space_group_name_H-M   'P 1'
#
loop_
_entity.id
_entity.type
_entity.pdbx_description
1 polymer ?
#
loop_
_entity_poly.entity_id
_entity_poly.type
_entity_poly.pdbx_seq_one_letter_code
_entity_poly.pdbx_strand_id
1 'polypeptide(L)'
;MKEHEKNIKKSISLNIVGTANLVNVCSEMKIKLIYLSTSYIYMGTKGNYKETDPLLPWNNYGWSKLGGECSVHMYKNSLIIRASITQRPFVHKKAFGNVKINFMYQDEAAKIIFKLINKKGVINLGGKAQTIFNFAKKNNPKVKKISARNKLFPNNLTMNLNKLKKII
;
A
#
# COMPACT_ATOMS: atom_id res chain seq x y z
N MET A 1 5.89 3.29 11.27
CA MET A 1 5.52 4.72 11.28
C MET A 1 6.54 5.58 12.02
N LYS A 2 6.82 5.36 13.31
CA LYS A 2 7.82 6.14 14.08
C LYS A 2 9.20 6.29 13.40
N GLU A 3 9.69 5.25 12.74
CA GLU A 3 10.96 5.29 12.00
C GLU A 3 10.99 6.38 10.91
N HIS A 4 9.88 6.59 10.21
CA HIS A 4 9.78 7.58 9.13
C HIS A 4 9.63 9.02 9.64
N GLU A 5 9.34 9.19 10.93
CA GLU A 5 9.29 10.50 11.59
C GLU A 5 10.64 10.82 12.24
N LYS A 6 11.28 9.84 12.88
CA LYS A 6 12.53 10.03 13.61
C LYS A 6 13.79 9.95 12.73
N ASN A 7 13.78 9.08 11.73
CA ASN A 7 14.93 8.78 10.88
C ASN A 7 14.63 9.13 9.41
N ILE A 8 14.36 10.42 9.16
CA ILE A 8 13.99 10.94 7.83
C ILE A 8 15.07 10.63 6.80
N LYS A 9 16.35 10.86 7.12
CA LYS A 9 17.49 10.57 6.24
C LYS A 9 17.47 9.11 5.76
N LYS A 10 17.32 8.17 6.69
CA LYS A 10 17.25 6.73 6.36
C LYS A 10 16.05 6.40 5.49
N SER A 11 14.89 7.02 5.74
CA SER A 11 13.69 6.82 4.92
C SER A 11 13.87 7.33 3.50
N ILE A 12 14.49 8.50 3.31
CA ILE A 12 14.80 9.06 2.00
C ILE A 12 15.81 8.17 1.28
N SER A 13 16.93 7.85 1.93
CA SER A 13 17.99 7.03 1.33
C SER A 13 17.50 5.65 0.90
N LEU A 14 16.69 4.99 1.72
CA LEU A 14 16.19 3.63 1.40
C LEU A 14 15.02 3.65 0.42
N ASN A 15 13.95 4.38 0.71
CA ASN A 15 12.69 4.26 -0.04
C ASN A 15 12.67 5.11 -1.31
N ILE A 16 13.37 6.25 -1.33
CA ILE A 16 13.38 7.16 -2.48
C ILE A 16 14.64 6.92 -3.31
N VAL A 17 15.81 7.23 -2.75
CA VAL A 17 17.09 7.16 -3.48
C VAL A 17 17.40 5.72 -3.88
N GLY A 18 17.24 4.76 -2.96
CA GLY A 18 17.43 3.34 -3.26
C GLY A 18 16.53 2.84 -4.39
N THR A 19 15.25 3.23 -4.40
CA THR A 19 14.32 2.89 -5.50
C THR A 19 14.76 3.53 -6.82
N ALA A 20 15.16 4.81 -6.81
CA ALA A 20 15.63 5.49 -8.01
C ALA A 20 16.88 4.82 -8.62
N ASN A 21 17.83 4.42 -7.78
CA ASN A 21 19.02 3.68 -8.21
C ASN A 21 18.65 2.34 -8.88
N LEU A 22 17.70 1.60 -8.30
CA LEU A 22 17.20 0.36 -8.92
C LEU A 22 16.52 0.62 -10.26
N VAL A 23 15.75 1.70 -10.37
CA VAL A 23 15.11 2.09 -11.64
C VAL A 23 16.15 2.39 -12.72
N ASN A 24 17.23 3.12 -12.39
CA ASN A 24 18.30 3.43 -13.34
C ASN A 24 18.91 2.15 -13.92
N VAL A 25 19.37 1.24 -13.04
CA VAL A 25 19.97 -0.05 -13.45
C VAL A 25 18.98 -0.90 -14.25
N CYS A 26 17.72 -1.00 -13.79
CA CYS A 26 16.70 -1.75 -14.52
C CYS A 26 16.42 -1.15 -15.91
N SER A 27 16.45 0.17 -16.04
CA SER A 27 16.25 0.87 -17.31
C SER A 27 17.40 0.62 -18.27
N GLU A 28 18.65 0.77 -17.80
CA GLU A 28 19.87 0.50 -18.58
C GLU A 28 19.91 -0.93 -19.10
N MET A 29 19.62 -1.89 -18.22
CA MET A 29 19.65 -3.33 -18.54
C MET A 29 18.34 -3.83 -19.18
N LYS A 30 17.34 -2.97 -19.37
CA LYS A 30 16.00 -3.31 -19.86
C LYS A 30 15.29 -4.40 -19.03
N ILE A 31 15.64 -4.53 -17.75
CA ILE A 31 15.04 -5.48 -16.81
C ILE A 31 13.70 -4.95 -16.32
N LYS A 32 12.69 -5.81 -16.24
CA LYS A 32 11.39 -5.40 -15.72
C LYS A 32 11.44 -5.18 -14.21
N LEU A 33 10.92 -4.05 -13.74
CA LEU A 33 10.82 -3.73 -12.31
C LEU A 33 9.40 -3.91 -11.78
N ILE A 34 9.23 -4.64 -10.69
CA ILE A 34 7.97 -4.70 -9.93
C ILE A 34 8.18 -3.97 -8.61
N TYR A 35 7.47 -2.85 -8.42
CA TYR A 35 7.55 -2.01 -7.23
C TYR A 35 6.32 -2.19 -6.35
N LEU A 36 6.55 -2.55 -5.08
CA LEU A 36 5.50 -2.63 -4.08
C LEU A 36 5.33 -1.26 -3.41
N SER A 37 4.25 -0.58 -3.75
CA SER A 37 3.79 0.66 -3.13
C SER A 37 2.72 0.38 -2.06
N THR A 38 2.04 1.40 -1.56
CA THR A 38 1.10 1.32 -0.44
C THR A 38 -0.18 2.09 -0.70
N SER A 39 -1.31 1.66 -0.13
CA SER A 39 -2.55 2.45 -0.11
C SER A 39 -2.43 3.75 0.70
N TYR A 40 -1.37 3.92 1.50
CA TYR A 40 -1.18 5.09 2.38
C TYR A 40 -0.78 6.37 1.61
N ILE A 41 -0.55 6.26 0.30
CA ILE A 41 -0.34 7.41 -0.59
C ILE A 41 -1.65 8.12 -0.97
N TYR A 42 -2.78 7.45 -0.77
CA TYR A 42 -4.10 8.06 -0.95
C TYR A 42 -4.49 8.89 0.26
N MET A 43 -5.25 9.97 0.04
CA MET A 43 -5.72 10.89 1.08
C MET A 43 -6.58 10.21 2.16
N GLY A 44 -7.32 9.16 1.79
CA GLY A 44 -8.10 8.35 2.72
C GLY A 44 -9.41 8.98 3.22
N THR A 45 -9.94 9.99 2.54
CA THR A 45 -11.20 10.68 2.93
C THR A 45 -12.43 10.14 2.20
N LYS A 46 -12.29 9.82 0.91
CA LYS A 46 -13.38 9.34 0.04
C LYS A 46 -13.53 7.82 0.04
N GLY A 47 -12.41 7.10 0.01
CA GLY A 47 -12.37 5.68 -0.30
C GLY A 47 -12.67 5.37 -1.77
N ASN A 48 -12.76 4.08 -2.08
CA ASN A 48 -12.87 3.56 -3.44
C ASN A 48 -11.87 4.19 -4.43
N TYR A 49 -10.63 4.43 -3.98
CA TYR A 49 -9.60 5.11 -4.76
C TYR A 49 -9.19 4.28 -5.98
N LYS A 50 -9.22 4.88 -7.16
CA LYS A 50 -8.72 4.31 -8.41
C LYS A 50 -7.21 4.54 -8.55
N GLU A 51 -6.56 3.78 -9.42
CA GLU A 51 -5.14 3.96 -9.71
C GLU A 51 -4.82 5.35 -10.32
N THR A 52 -5.81 5.96 -10.97
CA THR A 52 -5.74 7.29 -11.59
C THR A 52 -6.15 8.43 -10.66
N ASP A 53 -6.64 8.13 -9.45
CA ASP A 53 -7.05 9.18 -8.51
C ASP A 53 -5.82 9.93 -7.97
N PRO A 54 -5.96 11.22 -7.62
CA PRO A 54 -4.87 12.03 -7.09
C PRO A 54 -4.34 11.45 -5.77
N LEU A 55 -3.04 11.66 -5.56
CA LEU A 55 -2.30 11.12 -4.42
C LEU A 55 -1.98 12.26 -3.45
N LEU A 56 -2.24 12.02 -2.16
CA LEU A 56 -1.90 12.94 -1.09
C LEU A 56 -1.62 12.10 0.17
N PRO A 57 -0.36 11.69 0.39
CA PRO A 57 0.00 10.93 1.57
C PRO A 57 -0.24 11.74 2.86
N TRP A 58 -0.70 11.06 3.90
CA TRP A 58 -1.03 11.67 5.20
C TRP A 58 0.02 11.40 6.28
N ASN A 59 1.13 10.72 5.94
CA ASN A 59 2.27 10.46 6.83
C ASN A 59 3.57 10.31 6.03
N ASN A 60 4.71 10.37 6.72
CA ASN A 60 6.04 10.28 6.11
C ASN A 60 6.31 8.93 5.43
N TYR A 61 5.70 7.84 5.90
CA TYR A 61 5.82 6.54 5.22
C TYR A 61 5.21 6.59 3.81
N GLY A 62 3.98 7.09 3.69
CA GLY A 62 3.31 7.28 2.42
C GLY A 62 4.08 8.24 1.50
N TRP A 63 4.60 9.35 2.03
CA TRP A 63 5.47 10.25 1.26
C TRP A 63 6.73 9.56 0.75
N SER A 64 7.41 8.78 1.60
CA SER A 64 8.61 8.04 1.18
C SER A 64 8.32 7.00 0.08
N LYS A 65 7.16 6.33 0.14
CA LYS A 65 6.75 5.37 -0.88
C LYS A 65 6.32 6.04 -2.18
N LEU A 66 5.65 7.19 -2.10
CA LEU A 66 5.29 8.00 -3.27
C LEU A 66 6.54 8.56 -3.96
N GLY A 67 7.52 9.05 -3.20
CA GLY A 67 8.80 9.53 -3.75
C GLY A 67 9.54 8.47 -4.57
N GLY A 68 9.61 7.23 -4.07
CA GLY A 68 10.13 6.11 -4.87
C GLY A 68 9.21 5.70 -6.02
N GLU A 69 7.89 5.81 -5.86
CA GLU A 69 6.94 5.52 -6.95
C GLU A 69 7.14 6.46 -8.14
N CYS A 70 7.48 7.74 -7.90
CA CYS A 70 7.74 8.73 -8.95
C CYS A 70 8.84 8.29 -9.93
N SER A 71 9.96 7.75 -9.44
CA SER A 71 11.02 7.24 -10.33
C SER A 71 10.54 6.04 -11.14
N VAL A 72 9.75 5.14 -10.53
CA VAL A 72 9.23 3.95 -11.22
C VAL A 72 8.28 4.32 -12.36
N HIS A 73 7.46 5.38 -12.22
CA HIS A 73 6.55 5.87 -13.28
C HIS A 73 7.26 6.30 -14.56
N MET A 74 8.52 6.75 -14.45
CA MET A 74 9.34 7.15 -15.59
C MET A 74 9.74 5.94 -16.45
N TYR A 75 9.89 4.76 -15.85
CA TYR A 75 10.32 3.54 -16.54
C TYR A 75 9.11 2.68 -16.95
N LYS A 76 8.79 2.66 -18.25
CA LYS A 76 7.57 2.01 -18.77
C LYS A 76 7.58 0.48 -18.71
N ASN A 77 8.75 -0.15 -18.57
CA ASN A 77 8.85 -1.59 -18.34
C ASN A 77 8.79 -1.90 -16.83
N SER A 78 7.77 -1.34 -16.15
CA SER A 78 7.56 -1.53 -14.73
C SER A 78 6.09 -1.84 -14.38
N LEU A 79 5.90 -2.41 -13.19
CA LEU A 79 4.61 -2.64 -12.55
C LEU A 79 4.64 -2.06 -11.14
N ILE A 80 3.73 -1.16 -10.84
CA ILE A 80 3.51 -0.58 -9.51
C ILE A 80 2.29 -1.26 -8.89
N ILE A 81 2.48 -1.90 -7.75
CA ILE A 81 1.41 -2.54 -6.98
C ILE A 81 1.16 -1.72 -5.73
N ARG A 82 0.07 -0.96 -5.70
CA ARG A 82 -0.36 -0.21 -4.51
C ARG A 82 -1.09 -1.16 -3.57
N ALA A 83 -0.35 -1.69 -2.61
CA ALA A 83 -0.81 -2.78 -1.77
C ALA A 83 -1.39 -2.29 -0.44
N SER A 84 -2.41 -2.99 0.04
CA SER A 84 -2.93 -2.87 1.40
C SER A 84 -2.82 -4.24 2.09
N ILE A 85 -1.63 -4.56 2.58
CA ILE A 85 -1.28 -5.89 3.10
C ILE A 85 -0.88 -5.85 4.57
N THR A 86 -1.08 -6.95 5.27
CA THR A 86 -0.69 -7.14 6.68
C THR A 86 -0.19 -8.57 6.91
N GLN A 87 0.47 -8.79 8.04
CA GLN A 87 0.99 -10.11 8.42
C GLN A 87 -0.12 -10.98 9.01
N ARG A 88 0.01 -12.30 8.83
CA ARG A 88 -0.84 -13.30 9.48
C ARG A 88 -0.09 -13.87 10.69
N PRO A 89 -0.72 -13.97 11.89
CA PRO A 89 -2.04 -13.44 12.25
C PRO A 89 -2.00 -11.92 12.47
N PHE A 90 -3.17 -11.28 12.50
CA PHE A 90 -3.27 -9.89 12.93
C PHE A 90 -2.97 -9.78 14.44
N VAL A 91 -1.75 -9.36 14.80
CA VAL A 91 -1.21 -9.41 16.18
C VAL A 91 -1.74 -8.33 17.13
N HIS A 92 -2.50 -7.34 16.64
CA HIS A 92 -2.88 -6.21 17.47
C HIS A 92 -4.09 -6.51 18.36
N LYS A 93 -3.97 -6.18 19.67
CA LYS A 93 -5.05 -6.31 20.66
C LYS A 93 -6.21 -5.33 20.46
N LYS A 94 -5.98 -4.24 19.73
CA LYS A 94 -6.96 -3.18 19.45
C LYS A 94 -7.03 -2.94 17.94
N ALA A 95 -8.21 -2.62 17.43
CA ALA A 95 -8.43 -2.35 16.01
C ALA A 95 -9.46 -1.24 15.79
N PHE A 96 -9.22 -0.41 14.77
CA PHE A 96 -10.08 0.73 14.47
C PHE A 96 -11.42 0.30 13.88
N GLY A 97 -12.50 0.71 14.53
CA GLY A 97 -13.88 0.45 14.12
C GLY A 97 -14.45 1.45 13.11
N ASN A 98 -13.81 2.61 12.95
CA ASN A 98 -14.23 3.69 12.05
C ASN A 98 -13.33 3.86 10.82
N VAL A 99 -12.24 3.09 10.72
CA VAL A 99 -11.30 3.15 9.60
C VAL A 99 -11.57 2.01 8.63
N LYS A 100 -11.91 2.33 7.38
CA LYS A 100 -12.13 1.36 6.30
C LYS A 100 -10.88 1.20 5.43
N ILE A 101 -10.56 -0.04 5.09
CA ILE A 101 -9.38 -0.41 4.28
C ILE A 101 -9.59 -1.76 3.57
N ASN A 102 -8.69 -2.10 2.65
CA ASN A 102 -8.66 -3.38 1.92
C ASN A 102 -7.55 -4.29 2.44
N PHE A 103 -7.46 -4.55 3.76
CA PHE A 103 -6.41 -5.44 4.26
C PHE A 103 -6.55 -6.87 3.70
N MET A 104 -5.40 -7.43 3.34
CA MET A 104 -5.17 -8.80 2.87
C MET A 104 -3.89 -9.32 3.53
N TYR A 105 -3.81 -10.62 3.76
CA TYR A 105 -2.59 -11.18 4.33
C TYR A 105 -1.48 -11.31 3.26
N GLN A 106 -0.23 -11.12 3.68
CA GLN A 106 0.92 -11.09 2.77
C GLN A 106 1.11 -12.39 1.95
N ASP A 107 0.76 -13.55 2.52
CA ASP A 107 0.78 -14.86 1.88
C ASP A 107 -0.25 -14.97 0.75
N GLU A 108 -1.44 -14.38 0.94
CA GLU A 108 -2.47 -14.29 -0.10
C GLU A 108 -2.05 -13.30 -1.19
N ALA A 109 -1.51 -12.16 -0.79
CA ALA A 109 -1.02 -11.14 -1.72
C ALA A 109 0.10 -11.67 -2.62
N ALA A 110 1.07 -12.40 -2.07
CA ALA A 110 2.17 -12.98 -2.83
C ALA A 110 1.68 -13.85 -4.00
N LYS A 111 0.71 -14.73 -3.75
CA LYS A 111 0.09 -15.57 -4.79
C LYS A 111 -0.52 -14.76 -5.93
N ILE A 112 -1.15 -13.62 -5.61
CA ILE A 112 -1.72 -12.72 -6.61
C ILE A 112 -0.61 -11.98 -7.36
N ILE A 113 0.42 -11.49 -6.67
CA ILE A 113 1.55 -10.76 -7.28
C ILE A 113 2.25 -11.63 -8.34
N PHE A 114 2.44 -12.94 -8.09
CA PHE A 114 2.98 -13.86 -9.08
C PHE A 114 2.14 -13.93 -10.37
N LYS A 115 0.80 -13.90 -10.26
CA LYS A 115 -0.09 -13.85 -11.43
C LYS A 115 0.02 -12.52 -12.21
N LEU A 116 0.47 -11.46 -11.56
CA LEU A 116 0.64 -10.14 -12.17
C LEU A 116 2.03 -9.92 -12.77
N ILE A 117 2.95 -10.90 -12.67
CA ILE A 117 4.37 -10.74 -13.02
C ILE A 117 4.58 -10.24 -14.45
N ASN A 118 3.66 -10.51 -15.38
CA ASN A 118 3.74 -10.08 -16.80
C ASN A 118 3.03 -8.74 -17.08
N LYS A 119 2.26 -8.18 -16.14
CA LYS A 119 1.54 -6.91 -16.31
C LYS A 119 2.42 -5.69 -16.09
N LYS A 120 2.02 -4.54 -16.62
CA LYS A 120 2.72 -3.25 -16.48
C LYS A 120 1.76 -2.15 -16.02
N GLY A 121 2.30 -1.01 -15.61
CA GLY A 121 1.51 0.14 -15.14
C GLY A 121 1.17 0.04 -13.64
N VAL A 122 0.06 0.63 -13.21
CA VAL A 122 -0.35 0.64 -11.80
C VAL A 122 -1.53 -0.29 -11.55
N ILE A 123 -1.49 -1.06 -10.46
CA ILE A 123 -2.61 -1.92 -10.01
C ILE A 123 -2.79 -1.76 -8.50
N ASN A 124 -4.01 -1.51 -8.06
CA ASN A 124 -4.38 -1.60 -6.64
C ASN A 124 -4.59 -3.05 -6.21
N LEU A 125 -4.00 -3.43 -5.07
CA LEU A 125 -4.07 -4.79 -4.53
C LEU A 125 -4.45 -4.79 -3.04
N GLY A 126 -5.47 -5.56 -2.70
CA GLY A 126 -5.93 -5.72 -1.33
C GLY A 126 -7.14 -6.62 -1.22
N GLY A 127 -7.62 -6.82 0.00
CA GLY A 127 -8.77 -7.66 0.32
C GLY A 127 -10.10 -6.91 0.19
N LYS A 128 -11.17 -7.53 0.72
CA LYS A 128 -12.49 -6.89 0.77
C LYS A 128 -12.43 -5.60 1.59
N ALA A 129 -13.07 -4.54 1.07
CA ALA A 129 -13.27 -3.29 1.79
C ALA A 129 -14.09 -3.54 3.07
N GLN A 130 -13.49 -3.28 4.23
CA GLN A 130 -14.11 -3.46 5.54
C GLN A 130 -13.38 -2.60 6.59
N THR A 131 -13.91 -2.49 7.80
CA THR A 131 -13.19 -1.81 8.88
C THR A 131 -12.01 -2.65 9.37
N ILE A 132 -10.96 -2.01 9.88
CA ILE A 132 -9.81 -2.73 10.47
C ILE A 132 -10.30 -3.66 11.60
N PHE A 133 -11.26 -3.21 12.41
CA PHE A 133 -11.89 -4.05 13.43
C PHE A 133 -12.57 -5.29 12.86
N ASN A 134 -13.37 -5.16 11.79
CA ASN A 134 -14.04 -6.31 11.18
C ASN A 134 -13.05 -7.29 10.55
N PHE A 135 -11.95 -6.79 9.98
CA PHE A 135 -10.86 -7.64 9.51
C PHE A 135 -10.22 -8.42 10.67
N ALA A 136 -9.83 -7.72 11.73
CA ALA A 136 -9.16 -8.32 12.89
C ALA A 136 -10.04 -9.34 13.63
N LYS A 137 -11.34 -9.06 13.77
CA LYS A 137 -12.29 -9.92 14.51
C LYS A 137 -12.42 -11.32 13.92
N LYS A 138 -12.11 -11.52 12.63
CA LYS A 138 -12.15 -12.84 11.97
C LYS A 138 -11.19 -13.85 12.57
N ASN A 139 -10.01 -13.41 12.99
CA ASN A 139 -8.96 -14.27 13.53
C ASN A 139 -8.71 -14.02 15.03
N ASN A 140 -9.29 -12.96 15.60
CA ASN A 140 -9.18 -12.66 17.03
C ASN A 140 -10.52 -12.13 17.58
N PRO A 141 -11.39 -13.02 18.10
CA PRO A 141 -12.67 -12.62 18.69
C PRO A 141 -12.55 -11.65 19.88
N LYS A 142 -11.39 -11.64 20.56
CA LYS A 142 -11.10 -10.80 21.74
C LYS A 142 -10.56 -9.41 21.38
N VAL A 143 -10.43 -9.08 20.10
CA VAL A 143 -9.92 -7.76 19.67
C VAL A 143 -10.82 -6.64 20.19
N LYS A 144 -10.21 -5.61 20.81
CA LYS A 144 -10.94 -4.45 21.33
C LYS A 144 -11.17 -3.41 20.24
N LYS A 145 -12.43 -3.00 20.06
CA LYS A 145 -12.81 -1.92 19.13
C LYS A 145 -12.35 -0.58 19.70
N ILE A 146 -11.61 0.18 18.89
CA ILE A 146 -11.25 1.58 19.19
C ILE A 146 -11.64 2.49 18.02
N SER A 147 -11.62 3.80 18.23
CA SER A 147 -11.81 4.79 17.16
C SER A 147 -10.50 5.53 16.89
N ALA A 148 -10.20 5.80 15.63
CA ALA A 148 -9.14 6.73 15.28
C ALA A 148 -9.63 8.13 15.65
N ARG A 149 -9.14 8.67 16.79
CA ARG A 149 -9.38 10.04 17.23
C ARG A 149 -8.13 10.85 16.91
N ASN A 150 -8.32 12.07 16.39
CA ASN A 150 -7.29 12.98 15.87
C ASN A 150 -6.63 12.49 14.57
N LYS A 151 -6.28 13.44 13.69
CA LYS A 151 -5.84 13.35 12.27
C LYS A 151 -4.73 12.33 11.91
N LEU A 152 -4.30 11.49 12.85
CA LEU A 152 -3.27 10.47 12.72
C LEU A 152 -3.62 9.32 11.77
N PHE A 153 -4.90 9.05 11.50
CA PHE A 153 -5.29 7.99 10.56
C PHE A 153 -6.58 8.38 9.82
N PRO A 154 -6.60 8.34 8.49
CA PRO A 154 -7.76 8.74 7.71
C PRO A 154 -8.87 7.67 7.74
N ASN A 155 -10.12 8.11 7.64
CA ASN A 155 -11.28 7.26 7.91
C ASN A 155 -11.58 6.21 6.82
N ASN A 156 -11.15 6.43 5.58
CA ASN A 156 -11.50 5.56 4.46
C ASN A 156 -10.40 5.47 3.39
N LEU A 157 -9.48 4.52 3.58
CA LEU A 157 -8.39 4.21 2.63
C LEU A 157 -8.76 3.10 1.64
N THR A 158 -10.06 2.87 1.42
CA THR A 158 -10.45 1.78 0.52
C THR A 158 -10.03 2.08 -0.91
N MET A 159 -9.51 1.07 -1.59
CA MET A 159 -9.11 1.12 -3.00
C MET A 159 -10.16 0.44 -3.86
N ASN A 160 -10.37 0.96 -5.06
CA ASN A 160 -11.07 0.28 -6.12
C ASN A 160 -10.20 -0.88 -6.62
N LEU A 161 -10.78 -2.09 -6.68
CA LEU A 161 -10.09 -3.31 -7.10
C LEU A 161 -10.60 -3.83 -8.44
N ASN A 162 -11.39 -3.05 -9.19
CA ASN A 162 -11.99 -3.52 -10.44
C ASN A 162 -10.93 -3.84 -11.49
N LYS A 163 -9.83 -3.08 -11.55
CA LYS A 163 -8.73 -3.36 -12.47
C LYS A 163 -8.07 -4.71 -12.16
N LEU A 164 -7.80 -4.99 -10.89
CA LEU A 164 -7.28 -6.28 -10.45
C LEU A 164 -8.22 -7.43 -10.81
N LYS A 165 -9.51 -7.30 -10.49
CA LYS A 165 -10.54 -8.32 -10.78
C LYS A 165 -10.77 -8.62 -12.27
N LYS A 166 -10.37 -7.72 -13.16
CA LYS A 166 -10.42 -7.98 -14.61
C LYS A 166 -9.20 -8.78 -15.10
N ILE A 167 -8.17 -8.89 -14.28
CA ILE A 167 -6.91 -9.56 -14.63
C ILE A 167 -6.85 -10.98 -14.05
N ILE A 168 -7.38 -11.18 -12.85
CA ILE A 168 -7.42 -12.48 -12.14
C ILE A 168 -8.82 -13.04 -12.12
#